data_AF-A0A269XFH3-F1
#
_entry.id   AF-A0A269XFH3-F1
#
_cell.length_a   1.000
_cell.length_b   1.000
_cell.length_c   1.000
_cell.angle_alpha   90.00
_cell.angle_beta   90.00
_cell.angle_gamma   90.00
#
_symmetry.space_group_name_H-M   'P 1'
#
loop_
_entity.id
_entity.type
_entity.pdbx_description
1 polymer ?
#
loop_
_entity_poly.entity_id
_entity_poly.type
_entity_poly.pdbx_seq_one_letter_code
_entity_poly.pdbx_strand_id
1 'polypeptide(L)'
;VLSHYWGGDKMNIRQDLEENGYEAYEASISAFSSNYDRAVELYYYIKGGRVDYGAAHAARYGHKRYGKTYEGVYKDWKPGQKVHLVGHSMGGQTIRQLEELLRH
;
A
#
# COMPACT_ATOMS: atom_id res chain seq x y z
N VAL A 1 19.20 -0.71 5.38
CA VAL A 1 17.73 -0.58 5.52
C VAL A 1 17.52 0.41 6.64
N LEU A 2 16.89 1.57 6.38
CA LEU A 2 16.60 2.56 7.42
C LEU A 2 15.76 1.88 8.50
N SER A 3 16.20 1.91 9.75
CA SER A 3 15.55 1.25 10.89
C SER A 3 14.12 1.74 11.10
N HIS A 4 13.82 3.00 10.74
CA HIS A 4 12.49 3.59 10.83
C HIS A 4 12.28 4.60 9.68
N TYR A 5 11.49 4.26 8.66
CA TYR A 5 11.22 5.21 7.57
C TYR A 5 10.37 6.40 8.05
N TRP A 6 9.31 6.11 8.82
CA TRP A 6 8.44 7.12 9.40
C TRP A 6 8.96 7.62 10.74
N GLY A 7 9.92 8.54 10.67
CA GLY A 7 10.41 9.30 11.82
C GLY A 7 11.91 9.11 12.14
N GLY A 8 12.58 8.16 11.47
CA GLY A 8 14.02 7.94 11.62
C GLY A 8 14.42 7.73 13.08
N ASP A 9 15.56 8.30 13.48
CA ASP A 9 16.04 8.22 14.86
C ASP A 9 15.38 9.26 15.80
N LYS A 10 14.47 10.09 15.28
CA LYS A 10 13.84 11.16 16.07
C LYS A 10 12.57 10.69 16.77
N MET A 11 11.81 9.80 16.14
CA MET A 11 10.47 9.42 16.57
C MET A 11 10.03 8.15 15.85
N ASN A 12 9.23 7.32 16.50
CA ASN A 12 8.47 6.26 15.85
C ASN A 12 7.03 6.76 15.62
N ILE A 13 6.74 7.29 14.43
CA ILE A 13 5.46 7.97 14.16
C ILE A 13 4.28 6.98 14.28
N ARG A 14 4.42 5.74 13.81
CA ARG A 14 3.35 4.74 13.95
C ARG A 14 3.04 4.47 15.42
N GLN A 15 4.07 4.25 16.24
CA GLN A 15 3.87 3.98 17.66
C GLN A 15 3.24 5.18 18.38
N ASP A 16 3.67 6.41 18.10
CA ASP A 16 3.07 7.60 18.68
C ASP A 16 1.58 7.74 18.33
N LEU A 17 1.20 7.47 17.07
CA LEU A 17 -0.21 7.45 16.67
C LEU A 17 -1.02 6.41 17.46
N GLU A 18 -0.48 5.20 17.62
CA GLU A 18 -1.12 4.12 18.39
C GLU A 18 -1.26 4.48 19.89
N GLU A 19 -0.23 5.06 20.49
CA GLU A 19 -0.24 5.55 21.88
C GLU A 19 -1.25 6.69 22.11
N ASN A 20 -1.55 7.46 21.06
CA ASN A 20 -2.56 8.51 21.08
C ASN A 20 -3.95 8.05 20.62
N GLY A 21 -4.18 6.73 20.51
CA GLY A 21 -5.50 6.14 20.27
C GLY A 21 -5.91 6.06 18.80
N TYR A 22 -4.98 6.26 17.86
CA TYR A 22 -5.24 6.08 16.43
C TYR A 22 -4.82 4.69 15.96
N GLU A 23 -5.68 4.02 15.21
CA GLU A 23 -5.32 2.78 14.52
C GLU A 23 -4.48 3.11 13.27
N ALA A 24 -3.19 2.77 13.29
CA ALA A 24 -2.22 3.19 12.28
C ALA A 24 -1.39 2.01 11.73
N TYR A 25 -1.12 2.05 10.43
CA TYR A 25 -0.39 0.99 9.72
C TYR A 25 0.67 1.57 8.78
N GLU A 26 1.78 0.86 8.63
CA GLU A 26 2.83 1.18 7.66
C GLU A 26 2.83 0.18 6.51
N ALA A 27 2.39 0.64 5.33
CA ALA A 27 2.36 -0.20 4.13
C ALA A 27 3.77 -0.58 3.66
N SER A 28 4.01 -1.88 3.50
CA SER A 28 5.24 -2.42 2.92
C SER A 28 5.02 -2.87 1.48
N ILE A 29 5.31 -1.96 0.55
CA ILE A 29 5.20 -2.14 -0.91
C ILE A 29 6.56 -1.92 -1.57
N SER A 30 6.69 -2.36 -2.82
CA SER A 30 7.94 -2.37 -3.56
C SER A 30 8.57 -0.97 -3.68
N ALA A 31 9.87 -0.89 -3.37
CA ALA A 31 10.63 0.37 -3.34
C ALA A 31 11.01 0.90 -4.74
N PHE A 32 11.03 0.04 -5.77
CA PHE A 32 11.56 0.35 -7.10
C PHE A 32 10.57 0.13 -8.25
N SER A 33 9.39 -0.42 -7.97
CA SER A 33 8.40 -0.70 -9.01
C SER A 33 7.59 0.54 -9.42
N SER A 34 6.82 0.39 -10.49
CA SER A 34 5.95 1.44 -11.01
C SER A 34 4.89 1.88 -9.99
N ASN A 35 4.32 3.08 -10.16
CA ASN A 35 3.18 3.49 -9.33
C ASN A 35 1.96 2.58 -9.51
N TYR A 36 1.79 1.95 -10.67
CA TYR A 36 0.74 0.97 -10.91
C TYR A 36 0.94 -0.27 -10.04
N ASP A 37 2.13 -0.89 -10.10
CA ASP A 37 2.43 -2.09 -9.30
C ASP A 37 2.31 -1.82 -7.81
N ARG A 38 2.83 -0.67 -7.36
CA ARG A 38 2.74 -0.21 -5.98
C ARG A 38 1.30 0.01 -5.54
N ALA A 39 0.43 0.52 -6.42
CA ALA A 39 -0.98 0.73 -6.12
C ALA A 39 -1.72 -0.60 -5.95
N VAL A 40 -1.45 -1.58 -6.83
CA VAL A 40 -1.98 -2.93 -6.69
C VAL A 40 -1.47 -3.58 -5.40
N GLU A 41 -0.18 -3.50 -5.10
CA GLU A 41 0.39 -4.00 -3.84
C GLU A 41 -0.24 -3.33 -2.61
N LEU A 42 -0.49 -2.01 -2.66
CA LEU A 42 -1.13 -1.27 -1.58
C LEU A 42 -2.58 -1.74 -1.36
N TYR A 43 -3.33 -2.01 -2.44
CA TYR A 43 -4.67 -2.60 -2.34
C TYR A 43 -4.62 -3.92 -1.57
N TYR A 44 -3.74 -4.85 -1.96
CA TYR A 44 -3.64 -6.15 -1.31
C TYR A 44 -3.02 -6.07 0.10
N TYR A 45 -2.15 -5.10 0.38
CA TYR A 45 -1.69 -4.84 1.74
C TYR A 45 -2.85 -4.49 2.68
N ILE A 46 -3.79 -3.67 2.20
CA ILE A 46 -4.98 -3.28 2.98
C ILE A 46 -5.97 -4.45 3.06
N LYS A 47 -6.42 -4.94 1.90
CA LYS A 47 -7.53 -5.90 1.80
C LYS A 47 -7.15 -7.35 2.12
N GLY A 48 -5.88 -7.70 1.94
CA GLY A 48 -5.39 -9.08 1.97
C GLY A 48 -5.60 -9.81 0.65
N GLY A 49 -4.84 -10.89 0.46
CA GLY A 49 -4.88 -11.74 -0.73
C GLY A 49 -3.59 -11.72 -1.55
N ARG A 50 -3.60 -12.47 -2.64
CA ARG A 50 -2.45 -12.58 -3.55
C ARG A 50 -2.47 -11.45 -4.57
N VAL A 51 -1.37 -10.70 -4.63
CA VAL A 51 -1.20 -9.60 -5.59
C VAL A 51 -1.41 -10.11 -7.02
N ASP A 52 -2.33 -9.48 -7.75
CA ASP A 52 -2.57 -9.68 -9.17
C ASP A 52 -2.40 -8.34 -9.89
N TYR A 53 -1.27 -8.16 -10.58
CA TYR A 53 -0.96 -6.95 -11.36
C TYR A 53 -1.82 -6.84 -12.64
N GLY A 54 -2.62 -7.84 -12.96
CA GLY A 54 -3.47 -7.87 -14.14
C GLY A 54 -2.77 -8.49 -15.35
N ALA A 55 -3.49 -9.36 -16.08
CA ALA A 55 -2.93 -10.12 -17.20
C ALA A 55 -2.41 -9.23 -18.34
N ALA A 56 -3.16 -8.20 -18.72
CA ALA A 56 -2.79 -7.29 -19.80
C ALA A 56 -1.54 -6.46 -19.46
N HIS A 57 -1.47 -5.95 -18.23
CA HIS A 57 -0.31 -5.19 -17.74
C HIS A 57 0.94 -6.07 -17.73
N ALA A 58 0.85 -7.25 -17.11
CA ALA A 58 1.94 -8.21 -17.02
C ALA A 58 2.48 -8.64 -18.41
N ALA A 59 1.58 -8.92 -19.37
CA ALA A 59 1.95 -9.26 -20.73
C ALA A 59 2.62 -8.09 -21.48
N ARG A 60 2.10 -6.85 -21.30
CA ARG A 60 2.64 -5.65 -21.96
C ARG A 60 4.05 -5.32 -21.50
N TYR A 61 4.32 -5.41 -20.20
CA TYR A 61 5.59 -5.01 -19.60
C TYR A 61 6.54 -6.17 -19.31
N GLY A 62 6.14 -7.41 -19.62
CA GLY A 62 7.02 -8.58 -19.58
C GLY A 62 7.42 -9.02 -18.17
N HIS A 63 6.50 -8.94 -17.19
CA HIS A 63 6.74 -9.43 -15.82
C HIS A 63 5.64 -10.37 -15.34
N LYS A 64 5.85 -10.98 -14.17
CA LYS A 64 4.87 -11.91 -13.58
C LYS A 64 3.57 -11.18 -13.24
N ARG A 65 2.44 -11.79 -13.60
CA ARG A 65 1.09 -11.33 -13.21
C ARG A 65 0.86 -11.38 -11.70
N TYR A 66 1.33 -12.42 -11.05
CA TYR A 66 1.08 -12.62 -9.62
C TYR A 66 2.32 -12.32 -8.77
N GLY A 67 2.12 -11.52 -7.73
CA GLY A 67 3.13 -11.17 -6.73
C GLY A 67 2.99 -11.98 -5.44
N LYS A 68 3.44 -11.38 -4.32
CA LYS A 68 3.32 -11.93 -2.96
C LYS A 68 1.87 -11.94 -2.46
N THR A 69 1.63 -12.68 -1.39
CA THR A 69 0.35 -12.69 -0.68
C THR A 69 0.48 -11.86 0.59
N TYR A 70 -0.50 -11.00 0.84
CA TYR A 70 -0.63 -10.22 2.07
C TYR A 70 -1.74 -10.79 2.94
N GLU A 71 -1.55 -10.74 4.26
CA GLU A 71 -2.62 -11.06 5.22
C GLU A 71 -3.79 -10.08 5.11
N GLY A 72 -3.50 -8.79 4.90
CA GLY A 72 -4.50 -7.73 4.90
C GLY A 72 -4.68 -7.13 6.29
N VAL A 73 -4.31 -5.87 6.45
CA VAL A 73 -4.50 -5.15 7.72
C VAL A 73 -5.96 -4.78 7.97
N TYR A 74 -6.77 -4.67 6.92
CA TYR A 74 -8.20 -4.40 7.00
C TYR A 74 -9.00 -5.29 6.02
N LYS A 75 -9.13 -6.57 6.38
CA LYS A 75 -9.74 -7.62 5.53
C LYS A 75 -11.17 -7.30 5.08
N ASP A 76 -11.94 -6.60 5.90
CA ASP A 76 -13.32 -6.25 5.57
C ASP A 76 -13.47 -5.01 4.69
N TRP A 77 -12.38 -4.29 4.39
CA TRP A 77 -12.39 -3.03 3.65
C TRP A 77 -13.26 -3.08 2.38
N LYS A 78 -14.31 -2.25 2.34
CA LYS A 78 -15.33 -2.23 1.28
C LYS A 78 -16.03 -0.86 1.28
N PRO A 79 -16.88 -0.53 0.29
CA PRO A 79 -17.63 0.72 0.28
C PRO A 79 -18.38 0.96 1.60
N GLY A 80 -18.30 2.19 2.13
CA GLY A 80 -18.80 2.56 3.46
C GLY A 80 -17.76 2.44 4.57
N GLN A 81 -16.72 1.63 4.40
CA GLN A 81 -15.57 1.52 5.30
C GLN A 81 -14.38 2.26 4.70
N LYS A 82 -14.12 3.49 5.16
CA LYS A 82 -13.08 4.36 4.60
C LYS A 82 -11.74 4.16 5.28
N VAL A 83 -10.68 4.57 4.60
CA VAL A 83 -9.31 4.65 5.13
C VAL A 83 -8.73 6.03 4.83
N HIS A 84 -7.81 6.49 5.68
CA HIS A 84 -6.99 7.66 5.41
C HIS A 84 -5.62 7.21 4.90
N LEU A 85 -5.20 7.74 3.74
CA LEU A 85 -3.93 7.39 3.13
C LEU A 85 -3.01 8.61 3.12
N VAL A 86 -1.89 8.53 3.85
CA VAL A 86 -0.86 9.56 3.92
C VAL A 86 0.40 9.02 3.22
N GLY A 87 0.83 9.69 2.15
CA GLY A 87 1.96 9.25 1.34
C GLY A 87 3.10 10.25 1.35
N HIS A 88 4.31 9.80 1.69
CA HIS A 88 5.53 10.57 1.52
C HIS A 88 6.14 10.33 0.12
N SER A 89 6.60 11.39 -0.54
CA SER A 89 7.26 11.34 -1.87
C SER A 89 6.42 10.54 -2.89
N MET A 90 7.01 9.54 -3.55
CA MET A 90 6.33 8.65 -4.52
C MET A 90 5.10 7.93 -3.93
N GLY A 91 5.02 7.79 -2.59
CA GLY A 91 3.81 7.28 -1.92
C GLY A 91 2.55 8.08 -2.25
N GLY A 92 2.65 9.40 -2.43
CA GLY A 92 1.52 10.23 -2.83
C GLY A 92 1.00 9.90 -4.23
N GLN A 93 1.89 9.60 -5.18
CA GLN A 93 1.51 9.17 -6.53
C GLN A 93 0.86 7.78 -6.50
N THR A 94 1.42 6.87 -5.71
CA THR A 94 0.86 5.52 -5.51
C THR A 94 -0.57 5.57 -4.96
N ILE A 95 -0.83 6.41 -3.95
CA ILE A 95 -2.17 6.57 -3.36
C ILE A 95 -3.17 7.09 -4.38
N ARG A 96 -2.78 8.11 -5.18
CA ARG A 96 -3.65 8.64 -6.23
C ARG A 96 -3.96 7.59 -7.30
N GLN A 97 -2.96 6.78 -7.68
CA GLN A 97 -3.15 5.70 -8.65
C GLN A 97 -4.06 4.59 -8.11
N LEU A 98 -3.95 4.24 -6.82
CA LEU A 98 -4.87 3.30 -6.18
C LEU A 98 -6.30 3.82 -6.21
N GLU A 99 -6.50 5.08 -5.82
CA GLU A 99 -7.83 5.68 -5.78
C GLU A 99 -8.49 5.72 -7.17
N GLU A 100 -7.72 6.05 -8.21
CA GLU A 100 -8.17 5.99 -9.60
C GLU A 100 -8.61 4.58 -10.01
N LEU A 101 -7.83 3.55 -9.67
CA LEU A 101 -8.14 2.15 -9.97
C LEU A 101 -9.36 1.60 -9.19
N LEU A 102 -9.73 2.23 -8.06
CA LEU A 102 -10.88 1.81 -7.25
C LEU A 102 -12.18 2.46 -7.72
N ARG A 103 -12.11 3.67 -8.27
CA ARG A 103 -13.28 4.42 -8.72
C ARG A 103 -13.82 3.88 -10.05
N HIS A 104 -12.97 3.29 -10.87
CA HIS A 104 -13.23 2.91 -12.26
C HIS A 104 -13.06 1.41 -12.49
#